data_AF-T0XYL8-F1
#
_entry.id   AF-T0XYL8-F1
#
_cell.length_a   1.000
_cell.length_b   1.000
_cell.length_c   1.000
_cell.angle_alpha   90.00
_cell.angle_beta   90.00
_cell.angle_gamma   90.00
#
_symmetry.space_group_name_H-M   'P 1'
#
loop_
_entity.id
_entity.type
_entity.pdbx_description
1 polymer ?
#
loop_
_entity_poly.entity_id
_entity_poly.type
_entity_poly.pdbx_seq_one_letter_code
_entity_poly.pdbx_strand_id
1 'polypeptide(L)'
;MFDDLLTLFEKGGWGFSEYLKNPRALSCRSDDGSLRLLLVRSSDVIAYVEYGGADMGIVGRDQIEEQNREMIEPLDLNVGFCRLVVARPGGPAREDPGRRTLRIATKYPRLAEMHFLARGIPVSILKLYGSLELAPQTGLADQIVDLVATGRTLRENDLEIVEEILPSTARLIVNRASWSLKNRAVMDLLDRPQAPYSAETGHLGVTAPGNRRIRP
;
A
#
# COMPACT_ATOMS: atom_id res chain seq x y z
N MET A 1 6.01 -8.16 -2.34
CA MET A 1 5.25 -7.21 -3.10
C MET A 1 6.23 -6.56 -4.04
N PHE A 2 7.37 -6.00 -3.65
CA PHE A 2 8.33 -5.54 -4.63
C PHE A 2 9.01 -6.71 -5.35
N ASP A 3 9.53 -7.69 -4.62
CA ASP A 3 10.10 -8.90 -5.24
C ASP A 3 9.04 -9.71 -6.00
N ASP A 4 7.82 -9.77 -5.43
CA ASP A 4 6.64 -10.34 -6.09
C ASP A 4 6.32 -9.69 -7.43
N LEU A 5 6.36 -8.37 -7.45
CA LEU A 5 6.08 -7.58 -8.62
C LEU A 5 7.20 -7.70 -9.63
N LEU A 6 8.46 -7.71 -9.21
CA LEU A 6 9.58 -8.01 -10.12
C LEU A 6 9.39 -9.37 -10.78
N THR A 7 9.02 -10.39 -10.01
CA THR A 7 8.68 -11.73 -10.54
C THR A 7 7.52 -11.67 -11.53
N LEU A 8 6.49 -10.85 -11.23
CA LEU A 8 5.34 -10.66 -12.11
C LEU A 8 5.74 -9.98 -13.43
N PHE A 9 6.59 -8.96 -13.37
CA PHE A 9 7.10 -8.28 -14.55
C PHE A 9 7.98 -9.18 -15.39
N GLU A 10 8.88 -9.95 -14.77
CA GLU A 10 9.73 -10.92 -15.47
C GLU A 10 8.89 -11.97 -16.21
N LYS A 11 7.85 -12.51 -15.56
CA LYS A 11 6.87 -13.41 -16.21
C LYS A 11 6.11 -12.73 -17.34
N GLY A 12 5.81 -11.43 -17.18
CA GLY A 12 5.26 -10.58 -18.20
C GLY A 12 6.24 -10.25 -19.34
N GLY A 13 7.50 -10.69 -19.28
CA GLY A 13 8.52 -10.43 -20.30
C GLY A 13 9.29 -9.12 -20.11
N TRP A 14 9.20 -8.48 -18.94
CA TRP A 14 9.93 -7.27 -18.60
C TRP A 14 11.00 -7.56 -17.56
N GLY A 15 12.25 -7.60 -17.99
CA GLY A 15 13.43 -7.63 -17.11
C GLY A 15 13.87 -6.23 -16.71
N PHE A 16 14.41 -6.09 -15.49
CA PHE A 16 14.95 -4.84 -14.96
C PHE A 16 16.41 -5.01 -14.53
N SER A 17 17.27 -5.39 -15.48
CA SER A 17 18.68 -5.68 -15.21
C SER A 17 19.45 -4.47 -14.65
N GLU A 18 19.02 -3.25 -14.98
CA GLU A 18 19.56 -2.00 -14.45
C GLU A 18 19.35 -1.88 -12.92
N TYR A 19 18.18 -2.29 -12.43
CA TYR A 19 17.85 -2.24 -11.01
C TYR A 19 18.71 -3.20 -10.19
N LEU A 20 18.93 -4.42 -10.70
CA LEU A 20 19.77 -5.42 -10.03
C LEU A 20 21.22 -4.94 -9.84
N LYS A 21 21.70 -4.05 -10.70
CA LYS A 21 23.05 -3.45 -10.61
C LYS A 21 23.11 -2.25 -9.66
N ASN A 22 21.99 -1.55 -9.46
CA ASN A 22 21.92 -0.41 -8.55
C ASN A 22 20.56 -0.35 -7.81
N PRO A 23 20.41 -1.10 -6.71
CA PRO A 23 19.16 -1.15 -5.95
C PRO A 23 18.75 0.18 -5.29
N ARG A 24 19.65 1.18 -5.25
CA ARG A 24 19.38 2.53 -4.73
C ARG A 24 18.82 3.49 -5.78
N ALA A 25 18.75 3.07 -7.06
CA ALA A 25 18.18 3.89 -8.12
C ALA A 25 16.68 4.14 -7.87
N LEU A 26 16.24 5.39 -7.91
CA LEU A 26 14.82 5.75 -7.74
C LEU A 26 13.98 5.54 -9.01
N SER A 27 14.65 5.23 -10.13
CA SER A 27 14.01 4.86 -11.38
C SER A 27 14.90 3.92 -12.17
N CYS A 28 14.31 2.96 -12.87
CA CYS A 28 14.99 2.09 -13.82
C CYS A 28 14.12 1.87 -15.05
N ARG A 29 14.74 1.52 -16.18
CA ARG A 29 14.01 1.09 -17.38
C ARG A 29 13.98 -0.41 -17.49
N SER A 30 12.94 -0.93 -18.13
CA SER A 30 12.95 -2.32 -18.57
C SER A 30 14.02 -2.52 -19.66
N ASP A 31 14.48 -3.75 -19.80
CA ASP A 31 15.56 -4.11 -20.73
C ASP A 31 15.16 -3.85 -22.20
N ASP A 32 13.86 -3.92 -22.53
CA ASP A 32 13.30 -3.57 -23.84
C ASP A 32 12.97 -2.06 -23.99
N GLY A 33 13.15 -1.28 -22.91
CA GLY A 33 12.87 0.14 -22.85
C GLY A 33 11.38 0.54 -22.90
N SER A 34 10.47 -0.44 -22.90
CA SER A 34 9.03 -0.20 -23.00
C SER A 34 8.45 0.37 -21.71
N LEU A 35 9.03 0.04 -20.55
CA LEU A 35 8.60 0.52 -19.24
C LEU A 35 9.69 1.36 -18.57
N ARG A 36 9.25 2.32 -17.77
CA ARG A 36 10.08 2.95 -16.75
C ARG A 36 9.39 2.79 -15.40
N LEU A 37 10.11 2.19 -14.46
CA LEU A 37 9.68 2.06 -13.08
C LEU A 37 10.12 3.27 -12.28
N LEU A 38 9.26 3.68 -11.36
CA LEU A 38 9.54 4.67 -10.32
C LEU A 38 9.39 3.99 -8.96
N LEU A 39 10.45 4.01 -8.15
CA LEU A 39 10.43 3.52 -6.79
C LEU A 39 10.06 4.67 -5.87
N VAL A 40 8.80 4.67 -5.44
CA VAL A 40 8.24 5.66 -4.52
C VAL A 40 7.63 4.95 -3.31
N ARG A 41 7.48 5.68 -2.21
CA ARG A 41 6.82 5.13 -1.02
C ARG A 41 5.34 4.86 -1.32
N SER A 42 4.77 3.87 -0.65
CA SER A 42 3.35 3.48 -0.81
C SER A 42 2.38 4.65 -0.71
N SER A 43 2.59 5.52 0.28
CA SER A 43 1.79 6.73 0.51
C SER A 43 1.82 7.71 -0.65
N ASP A 44 2.88 7.68 -1.47
CA ASP A 44 3.14 8.67 -2.51
C ASP A 44 2.68 8.15 -3.90
N VAL A 45 2.49 6.82 -4.07
CA VAL A 45 2.08 6.21 -5.36
C VAL A 45 0.81 6.84 -5.91
N ILE A 46 -0.22 7.01 -5.07
CA ILE A 46 -1.50 7.58 -5.48
C ILE A 46 -1.32 8.99 -6.05
N ALA A 47 -0.53 9.84 -5.39
CA ALA A 47 -0.27 11.19 -5.86
C ALA A 47 0.50 11.19 -7.20
N TYR A 48 1.51 10.33 -7.35
CA TYR A 48 2.24 10.23 -8.62
C TYR A 48 1.33 9.83 -9.78
N VAL A 49 0.40 8.90 -9.56
CA VAL A 49 -0.55 8.49 -10.59
C VAL A 49 -1.61 9.56 -10.83
N GLU A 50 -2.21 10.12 -9.79
CA GLU A 50 -3.25 11.14 -9.89
C GLU A 50 -2.78 12.38 -10.65
N TYR A 51 -1.58 12.89 -10.33
CA TYR A 51 -1.02 14.09 -10.96
C TYR A 51 -0.22 13.81 -12.24
N GLY A 52 -0.20 12.56 -12.73
CA GLY A 52 0.43 12.20 -14.01
C GLY A 52 1.96 12.13 -13.98
N GLY A 53 2.57 12.13 -12.79
CA GLY A 53 3.98 11.76 -12.61
C GLY A 53 4.27 10.30 -12.98
N ALA A 54 3.23 9.45 -12.92
CA ALA A 54 3.20 8.10 -13.47
C ALA A 54 1.88 7.83 -14.22
N ASP A 55 1.93 7.00 -15.27
CA ASP A 55 0.72 6.56 -15.97
C ASP A 55 -0.08 5.56 -15.14
N MET A 56 0.61 4.67 -14.43
CA MET A 56 0.04 3.60 -13.61
C MET A 56 0.83 3.46 -12.30
N GLY A 57 0.23 2.83 -11.31
CA GLY A 57 0.88 2.52 -10.06
C GLY A 57 0.28 1.30 -9.38
N ILE A 58 1.09 0.67 -8.54
CA ILE A 58 0.71 -0.50 -7.76
C ILE A 58 0.78 -0.10 -6.30
N VAL A 59 -0.38 -0.13 -5.65
CA VAL A 59 -0.56 0.36 -4.29
C VAL A 59 -1.46 -0.60 -3.51
N GLY A 60 -1.30 -0.69 -2.20
CA GLY A 60 -2.21 -1.48 -1.38
C GLY A 60 -3.62 -0.89 -1.36
N ARG A 61 -4.64 -1.74 -1.35
CA ARG A 61 -6.05 -1.33 -1.21
C ARG A 61 -6.25 -0.45 0.03
N ASP A 62 -5.55 -0.74 1.12
CA ASP A 62 -5.53 0.07 2.35
C ASP A 62 -5.21 1.54 2.10
N GLN A 63 -4.27 1.87 1.20
CA GLN A 63 -3.94 3.26 0.89
C GLN A 63 -5.01 3.93 0.03
N ILE A 64 -5.63 3.17 -0.89
CA ILE A 64 -6.73 3.69 -1.71
C ILE A 64 -7.90 4.07 -0.80
N GLU A 65 -8.26 3.16 0.11
CA GLU A 65 -9.31 3.36 1.10
C GLU A 65 -8.93 4.49 2.08
N GLU A 66 -7.68 4.57 2.55
CA GLU A 66 -7.25 5.64 3.47
C GLU A 66 -7.30 7.03 2.82
N GLN A 67 -6.82 7.16 1.58
CA GLN A 67 -6.79 8.44 0.88
C GLN A 67 -8.18 8.89 0.43
N ASN A 68 -9.15 7.97 0.29
CA ASN A 68 -10.51 8.25 -0.15
C ASN A 68 -10.57 9.03 -1.47
N ARG A 69 -9.72 8.64 -2.42
CA ARG A 69 -9.61 9.29 -3.73
C ARG A 69 -10.22 8.40 -4.79
N GLU A 70 -10.96 9.00 -5.71
CA GLU A 70 -11.54 8.28 -6.84
C GLU A 70 -10.47 7.97 -7.90
N MET A 71 -9.92 6.75 -7.85
CA MET A 71 -8.93 6.25 -8.80
C MET A 71 -9.56 5.26 -9.79
N ILE A 72 -8.99 5.15 -10.99
CA ILE A 72 -9.32 4.03 -11.89
C ILE A 72 -8.51 2.83 -11.42
N GLU A 73 -9.20 1.79 -10.98
CA GLU A 73 -8.63 0.57 -10.43
C GLU A 73 -9.02 -0.63 -11.29
N PRO A 74 -8.32 -0.91 -12.40
CA PRO A 74 -8.75 -1.94 -13.36
C PRO A 74 -8.46 -3.37 -12.88
N LEU A 75 -7.55 -3.58 -11.90
CA LEU A 75 -7.12 -4.93 -11.54
C LEU A 75 -6.69 -5.06 -10.07
N ASP A 76 -7.21 -6.09 -9.40
CA ASP A 76 -6.63 -6.66 -8.19
C ASP A 76 -5.54 -7.67 -8.59
N LEU A 77 -4.30 -7.41 -8.18
CA LEU A 77 -3.17 -8.27 -8.52
C LEU A 77 -3.15 -9.56 -7.68
N ASN A 78 -3.97 -9.66 -6.64
CA ASN A 78 -4.00 -10.79 -5.72
C ASN A 78 -2.61 -11.13 -5.14
N VAL A 79 -1.84 -10.09 -4.79
CA VAL A 79 -0.52 -10.21 -4.13
C VAL A 79 -0.42 -9.27 -2.94
N GLY A 80 0.58 -9.49 -2.08
CA GLY A 80 0.82 -8.65 -0.90
C GLY A 80 -0.33 -8.65 0.10
N PHE A 81 -0.97 -9.80 0.28
CA PHE A 81 -2.07 -9.99 1.22
C PHE A 81 -1.70 -9.53 2.63
N CYS A 82 -2.50 -8.63 3.16
CA CYS A 82 -2.45 -8.19 4.53
C CYS A 82 -3.86 -7.76 4.97
N ARG A 83 -4.01 -7.43 6.25
CA ARG A 83 -5.26 -6.90 6.80
C ARG A 83 -4.94 -5.73 7.71
N LEU A 84 -5.76 -4.70 7.65
CA LEU A 84 -5.71 -3.60 8.60
C LEU A 84 -6.43 -4.04 9.87
N VAL A 85 -5.76 -3.95 11.01
CA VAL A 85 -6.28 -4.46 12.29
C VAL A 85 -6.18 -3.43 13.39
N VAL A 86 -7.04 -3.58 14.39
CA VAL A 86 -6.85 -2.98 15.71
C VAL A 86 -6.02 -3.95 16.55
N ALA A 87 -4.95 -3.44 17.18
CA ALA A 87 -4.12 -4.20 18.11
C ALA A 87 -3.93 -3.46 19.44
N ARG A 88 -3.83 -4.21 20.53
CA ARG A 88 -3.63 -3.68 21.89
C ARG A 88 -2.58 -4.48 22.66
N PRO A 89 -2.03 -3.95 23.77
CA PRO A 89 -1.25 -4.74 24.71
C PRO A 89 -2.00 -5.99 25.16
N GLY A 90 -1.30 -7.12 25.15
CA GLY A 90 -1.82 -8.40 25.61
C GLY A 90 -2.22 -8.39 27.09
N GLY A 91 -3.06 -9.35 27.46
CA GLY A 91 -3.55 -9.51 28.83
C GLY A 91 -4.99 -9.04 29.03
N PRO A 92 -5.48 -9.07 30.28
CA PRO A 92 -6.88 -8.75 30.58
C PRO A 92 -7.21 -7.35 30.09
N ALA A 93 -8.41 -7.19 29.53
CA ALA A 93 -8.91 -5.88 29.16
C ALA A 93 -8.83 -4.99 30.40
N ARG A 94 -8.13 -3.85 30.29
CA ARG A 94 -8.13 -2.86 31.37
C ARG A 94 -9.58 -2.46 31.60
N GLU A 95 -10.06 -2.64 32.82
CA GLU A 95 -11.34 -2.07 33.25
C GLU A 95 -11.26 -0.57 32.98
N ASP A 96 -12.14 -0.07 32.12
CA ASP A 96 -12.21 1.35 31.80
C ASP A 96 -13.26 1.98 32.73
N PRO A 97 -12.85 2.67 33.82
CA PRO A 97 -13.78 3.08 34.89
C PRO A 97 -14.75 4.19 34.46
N GLY A 98 -14.64 4.66 33.23
CA GLY A 98 -15.50 5.64 32.60
C GLY A 98 -15.18 5.69 31.11
N ARG A 99 -16.13 6.13 30.29
CA ARG A 99 -15.99 6.36 28.84
C ARG A 99 -14.90 7.39 28.52
N ARG A 100 -13.62 7.08 28.78
CA ARG A 100 -12.52 7.97 28.41
C ARG A 100 -12.24 7.80 26.93
N THR A 101 -11.80 8.88 26.31
CA THR A 101 -11.35 8.87 24.91
C THR A 101 -10.13 7.97 24.78
N LEU A 102 -10.20 6.94 23.93
CA LEU A 102 -9.04 6.07 23.66
C LEU A 102 -8.06 6.76 22.74
N ARG A 103 -6.76 6.66 23.02
CA ARG A 103 -5.70 7.14 22.11
C ARG A 103 -5.32 6.02 21.15
N ILE A 104 -5.43 6.28 19.85
CA ILE A 104 -5.12 5.31 18.80
C ILE A 104 -3.94 5.82 17.99
N ALA A 105 -2.82 5.08 18.00
CA ALA A 105 -1.70 5.38 17.12
C ALA A 105 -1.85 4.64 15.79
N THR A 106 -1.70 5.33 14.66
CA THR A 106 -1.89 4.72 13.34
C THR A 106 -1.21 5.48 12.21
N LYS A 107 -0.91 4.78 11.10
CA LYS A 107 -0.61 5.41 9.79
C LYS A 107 -1.89 5.75 9.01
N TYR A 108 -3.04 5.25 9.45
CA TYR A 108 -4.34 5.26 8.77
C TYR A 108 -5.40 6.03 9.57
N PRO A 109 -5.19 7.35 9.78
CA PRO A 109 -6.07 8.13 10.65
C PRO A 109 -7.54 8.10 10.22
N ARG A 110 -7.83 8.16 8.92
CA ARG A 110 -9.20 8.19 8.42
C ARG A 110 -9.91 6.85 8.66
N LEU A 111 -9.27 5.75 8.28
CA LEU A 111 -9.86 4.41 8.47
C LEU A 111 -10.03 4.07 9.95
N ALA A 112 -9.06 4.43 10.79
CA ALA A 112 -9.17 4.26 12.23
C ALA A 112 -10.32 5.08 12.80
N GLU A 113 -10.41 6.37 12.49
CA GLU A 113 -11.49 7.24 12.95
C GLU A 113 -12.87 6.71 12.54
N MET A 114 -13.03 6.34 11.26
CA MET A 114 -14.28 5.74 10.76
C MET A 114 -14.66 4.45 11.48
N HIS A 115 -13.67 3.58 11.75
CA HIS A 115 -13.90 2.31 12.43
C HIS A 115 -14.44 2.49 13.85
N PHE A 116 -13.83 3.39 14.63
CA PHE A 116 -14.28 3.65 16.00
C PHE A 116 -15.56 4.49 16.06
N LEU A 117 -15.74 5.45 15.14
CA LEU A 117 -16.95 6.25 15.03
C LEU A 117 -18.17 5.38 14.76
N ALA A 118 -18.05 4.39 13.86
CA ALA A 118 -19.13 3.45 13.56
C ALA A 118 -19.62 2.63 14.78
N ARG A 119 -18.78 2.52 15.82
CA ARG A 119 -19.08 1.82 17.08
C ARG A 119 -19.49 2.76 18.22
N GLY A 120 -19.54 4.08 17.96
CA GLY A 120 -19.80 5.08 18.99
C GLY A 120 -18.71 5.16 20.05
N ILE A 121 -17.48 4.77 19.72
CA ILE A 121 -16.33 4.81 20.63
C ILE A 121 -15.57 6.12 20.41
N PRO A 122 -15.47 7.00 21.42
CA PRO A 122 -14.70 8.23 21.29
C PRO A 122 -13.21 7.92 21.25
N VAL A 123 -12.51 8.42 20.22
CA VAL A 123 -11.07 8.23 20.05
C VAL A 123 -10.33 9.52 19.76
N SER A 124 -9.06 9.55 20.15
CA SER A 124 -8.08 10.57 19.77
C SER A 124 -7.04 9.90 18.88
N ILE A 125 -6.97 10.32 17.62
CA ILE A 125 -6.08 9.73 16.63
C ILE A 125 -4.70 10.39 16.67
N LEU A 126 -3.66 9.57 16.85
CA LEU A 126 -2.27 9.97 16.74
C LEU A 126 -1.68 9.40 15.44
N LYS A 127 -1.49 10.25 14.45
CA LYS A 127 -0.83 9.85 13.20
C LYS A 127 0.66 9.63 13.43
N LEU A 128 1.13 8.40 13.21
CA LEU A 128 2.55 8.04 13.22
C LEU A 128 2.97 7.50 11.84
N TYR A 129 4.27 7.56 11.55
CA TYR A 129 4.83 7.13 10.26
C TYR A 129 5.55 5.78 10.33
N GLY A 130 5.86 5.28 11.53
CA GLY A 130 6.58 4.04 11.77
C GLY A 130 6.64 3.70 13.26
N SER A 131 7.17 2.52 13.59
CA SER A 131 7.34 2.01 14.96
C SER A 131 6.09 2.14 15.83
N LEU A 132 4.95 1.74 15.26
CA LEU A 132 3.65 1.86 15.91
C LEU A 132 3.58 1.00 17.18
N GLU A 133 4.28 -0.12 17.19
CA GLU A 133 4.34 -1.08 18.29
C GLU A 133 4.91 -0.47 19.58
N LEU A 134 5.73 0.57 19.47
CA LEU A 134 6.27 1.30 20.62
C LEU A 134 5.24 2.22 21.29
N ALA A 135 4.18 2.62 20.57
CA ALA A 135 3.23 3.59 21.10
C ALA A 135 2.45 3.05 22.32
N PRO A 136 1.96 1.79 22.33
CA PRO A 136 1.39 1.19 23.53
C PRO A 136 2.41 0.95 24.65
N GLN A 137 3.63 0.51 24.30
CA GLN A 137 4.69 0.21 25.28
C GLN A 137 5.12 1.44 26.09
N THR A 138 5.11 2.61 25.46
CA THR A 138 5.49 3.90 26.07
C THR A 138 4.31 4.65 26.71
N GLY A 139 3.09 4.12 26.61
CA GLY A 139 1.86 4.80 27.07
C GLY A 139 1.43 5.99 26.20
N LEU A 140 2.01 6.13 25.00
CA LEU A 140 1.66 7.15 24.02
C LEU A 140 0.26 6.92 23.44
N ALA A 141 -0.11 5.66 23.22
CA ALA A 141 -1.44 5.24 22.76
C ALA A 141 -1.96 4.05 23.56
N ASP A 142 -3.28 3.89 23.63
CA ASP A 142 -3.93 2.74 24.26
C ASP A 142 -3.94 1.53 23.30
N GLN A 143 -4.11 1.80 22.01
CA GLN A 143 -4.18 0.80 20.93
C GLN A 143 -3.51 1.33 19.66
N ILE A 144 -3.24 0.44 18.72
CA ILE A 144 -2.78 0.79 17.38
C ILE A 144 -3.75 0.30 16.32
N VAL A 145 -3.74 0.99 15.18
CA VAL A 145 -4.30 0.50 13.93
C VAL A 145 -3.17 0.41 12.90
N ASP A 146 -2.80 -0.79 12.49
CA ASP A 146 -1.76 -1.01 11.47
C ASP A 146 -2.04 -2.24 10.61
N LEU A 147 -1.33 -2.33 9.48
CA LEU A 147 -1.36 -3.50 8.61
C LEU A 147 -0.62 -4.67 9.25
N VAL A 148 -1.20 -5.85 9.09
CA VAL A 148 -0.59 -7.11 9.50
C VAL A 148 -0.71 -8.15 8.40
N ALA A 149 0.41 -8.83 8.11
CA ALA A 149 0.41 -10.04 7.28
C ALA A 149 0.27 -11.28 8.18
N THR A 150 1.39 -11.76 8.73
CA THR A 150 1.45 -12.97 9.58
C THR A 150 1.13 -12.71 11.06
N GLY A 151 1.26 -11.47 11.53
CA GLY A 151 1.10 -11.11 12.95
C GLY A 151 2.34 -11.31 13.81
N ARG A 152 3.48 -11.70 13.22
CA ARG A 152 4.73 -11.91 13.96
C ARG A 152 5.18 -10.65 14.71
N THR A 153 5.25 -9.50 14.03
CA THR A 153 5.72 -8.23 14.60
C THR A 153 4.88 -7.78 15.80
N LEU A 154 3.56 -7.97 15.75
CA LEU A 154 2.68 -7.65 16.88
C LEU A 154 2.99 -8.55 18.09
N ARG A 155 3.11 -9.86 17.88
CA ARG A 155 3.42 -10.83 18.96
C ARG A 155 4.78 -10.58 19.59
N GLU A 156 5.78 -10.23 18.79
CA GLU A 156 7.13 -9.89 19.28
C GLU A 156 7.14 -8.63 20.17
N ASN A 157 6.08 -7.82 20.12
CA ASN A 157 5.92 -6.60 20.90
C ASN A 157 4.80 -6.70 21.95
N ASP A 158 4.39 -7.92 22.30
CA ASP A 158 3.32 -8.22 23.26
C ASP A 158 1.97 -7.57 22.91
N LEU A 159 1.69 -7.45 21.60
CA LEU A 159 0.42 -6.96 21.08
C LEU A 159 -0.44 -8.11 20.56
N GLU A 160 -1.73 -8.05 20.86
CA GLU A 160 -2.74 -8.94 20.33
C GLU A 160 -3.68 -8.22 19.38
N ILE A 161 -4.08 -8.92 18.32
CA ILE A 161 -5.11 -8.46 17.39
C ILE A 161 -6.46 -8.63 18.07
N VAL A 162 -7.21 -7.55 18.17
CA VAL A 162 -8.58 -7.60 18.73
C VAL A 162 -9.65 -7.55 17.66
N GLU A 163 -9.36 -6.92 16.52
CA GLU A 163 -10.34 -6.72 15.48
C GLU A 163 -9.68 -6.53 14.11
N GLU A 164 -10.37 -6.98 13.06
CA GLU A 164 -10.01 -6.72 11.67
C GLU A 164 -10.91 -5.61 11.11
N ILE A 165 -10.30 -4.64 10.43
CA ILE A 165 -10.98 -3.49 9.81
C ILE A 165 -11.25 -3.79 8.34
N LEU A 166 -10.21 -4.15 7.58
CA LEU A 166 -10.34 -4.48 6.16
C LEU A 166 -9.21 -5.39 5.66
N PRO A 167 -9.47 -6.29 4.70
CA PRO A 167 -8.44 -7.00 3.96
C PRO A 167 -7.83 -6.10 2.88
N SER A 168 -6.52 -6.23 2.64
CA SER A 168 -5.78 -5.46 1.63
C SER A 168 -4.92 -6.35 0.74
N THR A 169 -4.92 -6.02 -0.55
CA THR A 169 -4.08 -6.60 -1.61
C THR A 169 -3.48 -5.48 -2.45
N ALA A 170 -2.45 -5.77 -3.24
CA ALA A 170 -1.95 -4.85 -4.24
C ALA A 170 -2.98 -4.64 -5.35
N ARG A 171 -3.28 -3.37 -5.64
CA ARG A 171 -4.17 -2.92 -6.70
C ARG A 171 -3.37 -2.16 -7.75
N LEU A 172 -3.66 -2.42 -9.02
CA LEU A 172 -3.21 -1.56 -10.10
C LEU A 172 -4.15 -0.35 -10.16
N ILE A 173 -3.58 0.85 -10.14
CA ILE A 173 -4.28 2.11 -10.36
C ILE A 173 -3.74 2.80 -11.61
N VAL A 174 -4.61 3.52 -12.32
CA VAL A 174 -4.26 4.18 -13.57
C VAL A 174 -4.72 5.63 -13.54
N ASN A 175 -3.88 6.52 -14.09
CA ASN A 175 -4.24 7.92 -14.27
C ASN A 175 -5.42 8.03 -15.25
N ARG A 176 -6.39 8.90 -14.98
CA ARG A 176 -7.61 9.04 -15.82
C ARG A 176 -7.30 9.46 -17.27
N ALA A 177 -6.35 10.38 -17.46
CA ALA A 177 -5.94 10.81 -18.79
C ALA A 177 -5.16 9.72 -19.53
N SER A 178 -4.25 9.03 -18.83
CA SER A 178 -3.53 7.88 -19.39
C SER A 178 -4.46 6.73 -19.75
N TRP A 179 -5.47 6.44 -18.93
CA TRP A 179 -6.51 5.46 -19.26
C TRP A 179 -7.25 5.81 -20.55
N SER A 180 -7.62 7.08 -20.72
CA SER A 180 -8.35 7.54 -21.92
C SER A 180 -7.48 7.52 -23.19
N LEU A 181 -6.20 7.88 -23.07
CA LEU A 181 -5.29 8.07 -24.22
C LEU A 181 -4.45 6.83 -24.57
N LYS A 182 -4.15 5.99 -23.59
CA LYS A 182 -3.25 4.84 -23.71
C LYS A 182 -3.93 3.51 -23.36
N ASN A 183 -5.28 3.47 -23.38
CA ASN A 183 -6.06 2.30 -22.96
C ASN A 183 -5.52 0.99 -23.56
N ARG A 184 -5.26 0.96 -24.87
CA ARG A 184 -4.75 -0.25 -25.55
C ARG A 184 -3.42 -0.72 -24.97
N ALA A 185 -2.46 0.17 -24.76
CA ALA A 185 -1.16 -0.20 -24.20
C ALA A 185 -1.28 -0.67 -22.73
N VAL A 186 -2.23 -0.12 -21.97
CA VAL A 186 -2.53 -0.56 -20.61
C VAL A 186 -3.20 -1.94 -20.62
N MET A 187 -4.21 -2.14 -21.47
CA MET A 187 -4.91 -3.43 -21.61
C MET A 187 -3.98 -4.52 -22.13
N ASP A 188 -3.13 -4.24 -23.12
CA ASP A 188 -2.14 -5.20 -23.63
C ASP A 188 -1.13 -5.63 -22.54
N LEU A 189 -0.85 -4.74 -21.57
CA LEU A 189 -0.03 -5.05 -20.39
C LEU A 189 -0.79 -5.93 -19.38
N LEU A 190 -2.09 -5.68 -19.22
CA LEU A 190 -2.98 -6.43 -18.33
C LEU A 190 -3.29 -7.84 -18.86
N ASP A 191 -3.45 -8.00 -20.18
CA ASP A 191 -3.81 -9.25 -20.85
C ASP A 191 -2.65 -10.25 -20.96
N ARG A 192 -1.42 -9.86 -20.58
CA ARG A 192 -0.33 -10.82 -20.43
C ARG A 192 -0.63 -11.78 -19.26
N PRO A 193 -0.47 -13.09 -19.44
CA PRO A 193 -0.93 -14.09 -18.47
C PRO A 193 -0.31 -13.86 -17.09
N GLN A 194 -1.17 -13.49 -16.13
CA GLN A 194 -0.81 -13.37 -14.72
C GLN A 194 -0.92 -14.77 -14.09
N ALA A 195 0.22 -15.42 -13.80
CA ALA A 195 0.20 -16.66 -13.01
C ALA A 195 -0.08 -16.33 -11.53
N PRO A 196 -0.84 -17.16 -10.79
CA PRO A 196 -1.13 -16.92 -9.38
C PRO A 196 0.17 -16.81 -8.57
N TYR A 197 0.25 -15.81 -7.69
CA TYR A 197 1.47 -15.42 -6.99
C TYR A 197 1.32 -15.50 -5.45
N SER A 198 2.41 -15.88 -4.77
CA SER A 198 2.54 -16.11 -3.31
C SER A 198 3.52 -15.12 -2.65
N ALA A 199 3.00 -14.32 -1.70
CA ALA A 199 3.47 -13.04 -1.13
C ALA A 199 4.92 -12.88 -0.58
N GLU A 200 5.52 -11.66 -0.70
CA GLU A 200 6.21 -10.85 0.36
C GLU A 200 6.76 -9.44 -0.03
N THR A 201 6.08 -8.34 0.42
CA THR A 201 6.43 -6.87 0.59
C THR A 201 7.12 -5.92 -0.47
N GLY A 202 6.62 -4.66 -0.66
CA GLY A 202 7.13 -3.50 -1.45
C GLY A 202 6.30 -2.97 -2.68
N HIS A 203 6.20 -1.65 -2.92
CA HIS A 203 5.26 -0.99 -3.87
C HIS A 203 5.94 -0.32 -5.08
N LEU A 204 5.25 -0.16 -6.23
CA LEU A 204 5.86 0.26 -7.50
C LEU A 204 4.97 1.17 -8.38
N GLY A 205 5.50 2.26 -8.93
CA GLY A 205 4.88 3.03 -10.02
C GLY A 205 5.37 2.53 -11.39
N VAL A 206 4.47 2.25 -12.33
CA VAL A 206 4.81 1.78 -13.70
C VAL A 206 4.38 2.85 -14.71
N THR A 207 5.30 3.28 -15.56
CA THR A 207 4.98 4.20 -16.66
C THR A 207 5.13 3.50 -18.01
N ALA A 208 4.16 3.72 -18.91
CA ALA A 208 4.20 3.22 -20.29
C ALA A 208 5.08 4.17 -21.14
N PRO A 209 5.57 3.74 -22.32
CA PRO A 209 6.60 4.50 -23.00
C PRO A 209 6.05 5.88 -23.42
N GLY A 210 6.71 6.93 -22.94
CA GLY A 210 6.48 8.30 -23.36
C GLY A 210 6.75 8.43 -24.86
N ASN A 211 5.78 8.98 -25.57
CA ASN A 211 5.88 9.27 -26.99
C ASN A 211 7.15 10.11 -27.25
N ARG A 212 8.03 9.65 -28.15
CA ARG A 212 9.20 10.42 -28.58
C ARG A 212 8.73 11.68 -29.32
N ARG A 213 8.93 12.84 -28.70
CA ARG A 213 9.24 14.19 -29.24
C ARG A 213 9.02 15.14 -28.05
N ILE A 214 9.90 16.07 -27.70
CA ILE A 214 10.36 17.21 -28.50
C ILE A 214 11.81 17.52 -28.11
N ARG A 215 12.71 17.60 -29.10
CA ARG A 215 13.91 18.44 -29.00
C ARG A 215 13.58 19.76 -29.72
N PRO A 216 13.98 20.93 -29.20
CA PRO A 216 14.20 22.08 -30.06
C PRO A 216 15.34 21.81 -31.04
#